data_AF-A0A7W6DQN5-F1
#
_entry.id   AF-A0A7W6DQN5-F1
#
_cell.length_a   1.000
_cell.length_b   1.000
_cell.length_c   1.000
_cell.angle_alpha   90.00
_cell.angle_beta   90.00
_cell.angle_gamma   90.00
#
_symmetry.space_group_name_H-M   'P 1'
#
loop_
_entity.id
_entity.type
_entity.pdbx_description
1 polymer ?
#
loop_
_entity_poly.entity_id
_entity_poly.type
_entity_poly.pdbx_seq_one_letter_code
_entity_poly.pdbx_strand_id
1 'polypeptide(L)'
;MHDTLKEIQAGLDRSPHLHRIGALFSETVLLKVDGQEFYLVFEKGRIDRIVEGPSKKTPYRFGFVTDAEALRAFWQSLPAPGFHDIFAMVKIGRAEIVGDMLLLVKNLRFFKEVLALGREGVAA
;
A
#
# COMPACT_ATOMS: atom_id res chain seq x y z
N MET A 1 -12.72 -1.56 -2.96
CA MET A 1 -11.44 -1.20 -2.29
C MET A 1 -11.09 -2.23 -1.22
N HIS A 2 -11.95 -2.45 -0.22
CA HIS A 2 -11.71 -3.46 0.82
C HIS A 2 -11.39 -4.85 0.24
N ASP A 3 -12.13 -5.30 -0.77
CA ASP A 3 -11.90 -6.60 -1.42
C ASP A 3 -10.52 -6.69 -2.08
N THR A 4 -10.11 -5.64 -2.80
CA THR A 4 -8.76 -5.56 -3.38
C THR A 4 -7.67 -5.61 -2.32
N LEU A 5 -7.88 -5.00 -1.14
CA LEU A 5 -6.92 -5.09 -0.03
C LEU A 5 -6.84 -6.50 0.55
N LYS A 6 -7.96 -7.24 0.59
CA LYS A 6 -7.96 -8.66 0.95
C LYS A 6 -7.24 -9.52 -0.08
N GLU A 7 -7.37 -9.22 -1.37
CA GLU A 7 -6.62 -9.89 -2.44
C GLU A 7 -5.12 -9.63 -2.29
N ILE A 8 -4.71 -8.39 -2.01
CA ILE A 8 -3.32 -8.03 -1.71
C ILE A 8 -2.82 -8.81 -0.48
N GLN A 9 -3.60 -8.89 0.60
CA GLN A 9 -3.27 -9.68 1.78
C GLN A 9 -3.05 -11.16 1.41
N ALA A 10 -3.96 -11.75 0.64
CA ALA A 10 -3.85 -13.13 0.21
C ALA A 10 -2.64 -13.36 -0.73
N GLY A 11 -2.33 -12.40 -1.62
CA GLY A 11 -1.14 -12.44 -2.48
C GLY A 11 0.15 -12.35 -1.68
N LEU A 12 0.18 -11.48 -0.66
CA LEU A 12 1.30 -11.34 0.25
C LEU A 12 1.56 -12.66 0.99
N ASP A 13 0.51 -13.30 1.52
CA ASP A 13 0.63 -14.58 2.21
C ASP A 13 1.22 -15.71 1.35
N ARG A 14 1.09 -15.61 0.02
CA ARG A 14 1.68 -16.55 -0.95
C ARG A 14 3.04 -16.14 -1.47
N SER A 15 3.65 -15.09 -0.93
CA SER A 15 4.90 -14.49 -1.43
C SER A 15 6.08 -14.67 -0.45
N PRO A 16 6.79 -15.82 -0.46
CA PRO A 16 7.94 -16.07 0.43
C PRO A 16 9.04 -15.01 0.39
N HIS A 17 9.28 -14.40 -0.79
CA HIS A 17 10.26 -13.32 -0.92
C HIS A 17 9.86 -12.09 -0.12
N LEU A 18 8.57 -11.69 -0.18
CA LEU A 18 8.06 -10.53 0.54
C LEU A 18 8.11 -10.72 2.05
N HIS A 19 7.82 -11.93 2.55
CA HIS A 19 8.02 -12.24 3.97
C HIS A 19 9.47 -12.10 4.41
N ARG A 20 10.43 -12.47 3.54
CA ARG A 20 11.85 -12.36 3.87
C ARG A 20 12.31 -10.90 3.96
N ILE A 21 11.97 -10.09 2.96
CA ILE A 21 12.40 -8.68 2.94
C ILE A 21 11.62 -7.81 3.93
N GLY A 22 10.38 -8.19 4.25
CA GLY A 22 9.52 -7.50 5.21
C GLY A 22 9.61 -8.05 6.64
N ALA A 23 10.47 -9.04 6.92
CA ALA A 23 10.46 -9.78 8.20
C ALA A 23 10.59 -8.90 9.46
N LEU A 24 11.18 -7.72 9.33
CA LEU A 24 11.39 -6.76 10.43
C LEU A 24 10.37 -5.61 10.42
N PHE A 25 9.38 -5.64 9.53
CA PHE A 25 8.37 -4.61 9.41
C PHE A 25 7.10 -5.01 10.18
N SER A 26 6.86 -4.34 11.31
CA SER A 26 5.67 -4.52 12.18
C SER A 26 5.10 -3.15 12.51
N GLU A 27 4.37 -2.56 11.57
CA GLU A 27 3.90 -1.18 11.68
C GLU A 27 2.49 -1.02 11.10
N THR A 28 1.77 0.01 11.54
CA THR A 28 0.49 0.37 10.93
C THR A 28 0.70 1.45 9.88
N VAL A 29 0.20 1.22 8.66
CA VAL A 29 0.28 2.14 7.52
C VAL A 29 -1.12 2.57 7.10
N LEU A 30 -1.30 3.86 6.89
CA LEU A 30 -2.53 4.40 6.32
C LEU A 30 -2.50 4.29 4.79
N LEU A 31 -3.55 3.75 4.20
CA LEU A 31 -3.88 3.92 2.80
C LEU A 31 -5.17 4.73 2.73
N LYS A 32 -5.12 5.92 2.14
CA LYS A 32 -6.28 6.80 1.98
C LYS A 32 -6.59 6.99 0.50
N VAL A 33 -7.80 6.63 0.09
CA VAL A 33 -8.25 6.68 -1.30
C VAL A 33 -9.58 7.41 -1.37
N ASP A 34 -9.66 8.50 -2.14
CA ASP A 34 -10.86 9.34 -2.26
C ASP A 34 -11.47 9.75 -0.90
N GLY A 35 -10.61 9.98 0.10
CA GLY A 35 -11.02 10.33 1.46
C GLY A 35 -11.36 9.13 2.36
N GLN A 36 -11.53 7.93 1.82
CA GLN A 36 -11.73 6.70 2.60
C GLN A 36 -10.40 6.20 3.16
N GLU A 37 -10.39 5.83 4.44
CA GLU A 37 -9.18 5.43 5.16
C GLU A 37 -9.16 3.92 5.41
N PHE A 38 -8.02 3.30 5.15
CA PHE A 38 -7.74 1.90 5.45
C PHE A 38 -6.41 1.83 6.21
N TYR A 39 -6.43 1.22 7.39
CA TYR A 39 -5.22 1.00 8.18
C TYR A 39 -4.76 -0.43 7.97
N LEU A 40 -3.62 -0.58 7.29
CA LEU A 40 -2.94 -1.84 7.07
C LEU A 40 -2.02 -2.08 8.26
N VAL A 41 -2.38 -3.02 9.12
CA VAL A 41 -1.55 -3.37 10.28
C VAL A 41 -0.64 -4.52 9.88
N PHE A 42 0.65 -4.24 9.82
CA PHE A 42 1.65 -5.24 9.52
C PHE A 42 2.23 -5.87 10.79
N GLU A 43 2.47 -7.18 10.73
CA GLU A 43 3.25 -7.92 11.71
C GLU A 43 4.25 -8.82 10.99
N LYS A 44 5.55 -8.59 11.22
CA LYS A 44 6.67 -9.33 10.62
C LYS A 44 6.54 -9.52 9.10
N GLY A 45 6.15 -8.45 8.41
CA GLY A 45 6.01 -8.44 6.96
C GLY A 45 4.73 -9.07 6.42
N ARG A 46 3.73 -9.32 7.27
CA ARG A 46 2.39 -9.79 6.89
C ARG A 46 1.34 -8.77 7.24
N ILE A 47 0.27 -8.68 6.49
CA ILE A 47 -0.91 -7.90 6.91
C ILE A 47 -1.69 -8.78 7.89
N ASP A 48 -1.64 -8.44 9.18
CA ASP A 48 -2.40 -9.11 10.24
C ASP A 48 -3.89 -8.75 10.15
N ARG A 49 -4.16 -7.46 9.93
CA ARG A 49 -5.52 -6.92 9.87
C ARG A 49 -5.60 -5.68 8.99
N ILE A 50 -6.76 -5.54 8.35
CA ILE A 50 -7.15 -4.35 7.59
C ILE A 50 -8.31 -3.72 8.36
N VAL A 51 -8.12 -2.50 8.82
CA VAL A 51 -9.13 -1.76 9.59
C VAL A 51 -9.66 -0.63 8.72
N GLU A 52 -10.98 -0.57 8.52
CA GLU A 52 -11.61 0.57 7.84
C GLU A 52 -11.75 1.75 8.81
N GLY A 53 -11.45 2.93 8.30
CA GLY A 53 -11.61 4.20 8.99
C GLY A 53 -12.84 5.00 8.51
N PRO A 54 -12.89 6.29 8.83
CA PRO A 54 -11.87 7.05 9.57
C PRO A 54 -11.87 6.74 11.07
N SER A 55 -10.69 6.69 11.71
CA SER A 55 -10.54 6.51 13.15
C SER A 55 -9.55 7.52 13.73
N LYS A 56 -10.02 8.42 14.58
CA LYS A 56 -9.16 9.38 15.31
C LYS A 56 -8.25 8.73 16.35
N LYS A 57 -8.43 7.44 16.62
CA LYS A 57 -7.71 6.70 17.67
C LYS A 57 -6.70 5.70 17.12
N THR A 58 -6.70 5.43 15.81
CA THR A 58 -5.81 4.44 15.22
C THR A 58 -4.49 5.11 14.84
N PRO A 59 -3.40 4.90 15.59
CA PRO A 59 -2.10 5.44 15.20
C PRO A 59 -1.58 4.72 13.95
N TYR A 60 -0.91 5.46 13.08
CA TYR A 60 -0.16 4.92 11.94
C TYR A 60 1.17 5.64 11.83
N ARG A 61 2.17 4.99 11.22
CA ARG A 61 3.54 5.55 11.10
C ARG A 61 3.68 6.47 9.90
N PHE A 62 3.21 6.01 8.75
CA PHE A 62 3.14 6.78 7.52
C PHE A 62 1.86 6.45 6.76
N GLY A 63 1.48 7.31 5.84
CA GLY A 63 0.31 7.16 5.01
C GLY A 63 0.62 7.37 3.53
N PHE A 64 -0.09 6.65 2.68
CA PHE A 64 -0.17 6.88 1.24
C PHE A 64 -1.58 7.38 0.92
N VAL A 65 -1.68 8.63 0.48
CA VAL A 65 -2.94 9.30 0.14
C VAL A 65 -3.00 9.44 -1.37
N THR A 66 -4.07 8.99 -2.00
CA THR A 66 -4.25 9.07 -3.45
C THR A 66 -5.74 9.09 -3.79
N ASP A 67 -6.04 9.11 -5.09
CA ASP A 67 -7.38 8.98 -5.63
C ASP A 67 -7.58 7.61 -6.28
N ALA A 68 -8.83 7.16 -6.42
CA ALA A 68 -9.09 5.81 -6.93
C ALA A 68 -8.71 5.67 -8.41
N GLU A 69 -8.70 6.75 -9.20
CA GLU A 69 -8.28 6.72 -10.59
C GLU A 69 -6.77 6.45 -10.71
N ALA A 70 -5.96 7.14 -9.92
CA ALA A 70 -4.53 6.95 -9.86
C ALA A 70 -4.16 5.54 -9.38
N LEU A 71 -4.85 5.03 -8.37
CA LEU A 71 -4.62 3.67 -7.87
C LEU A 71 -5.03 2.60 -8.90
N ARG A 72 -6.14 2.80 -9.63
CA ARG A 72 -6.51 1.94 -10.76
C ARG A 72 -5.46 1.96 -11.86
N ALA A 73 -4.93 3.13 -12.23
CA ALA A 73 -3.86 3.25 -13.21
C ALA A 73 -2.57 2.55 -12.75
N PHE A 74 -2.22 2.67 -11.46
CA PHE A 74 -1.08 1.97 -10.85
C PHE A 74 -1.22 0.45 -10.84
N TRP A 75 -2.45 -0.06 -10.75
CA TRP A 75 -2.77 -1.48 -10.77
C TRP A 75 -2.99 -2.06 -12.17
N GLN A 76 -2.81 -1.29 -13.24
CA GLN A 76 -2.75 -1.88 -14.58
C GLN A 76 -1.54 -2.81 -14.71
N SER A 77 -1.64 -3.84 -15.55
CA SER A 77 -0.52 -4.73 -15.84
C SER A 77 0.71 -3.98 -16.37
N LEU A 78 0.46 -2.96 -17.22
CA LEU A 78 1.47 -2.02 -17.70
C LEU A 78 1.01 -0.58 -17.42
N PRO A 79 1.31 -0.03 -16.22
CA PRO A 79 0.92 1.33 -15.85
C PRO A 79 1.58 2.36 -16.77
N ALA A 80 0.83 3.42 -17.10
CA ALA A 80 1.38 4.55 -17.84
C ALA A 80 2.51 5.26 -17.06
N PRO A 81 3.39 6.02 -17.74
CA PRO A 81 4.37 6.86 -17.06
C PRO A 81 3.71 7.75 -16.01
N GLY A 82 4.31 7.84 -14.81
CA GLY A 82 3.71 8.52 -13.66
C GLY A 82 2.91 7.61 -12.73
N PHE A 83 2.47 6.43 -13.17
CA PHE A 83 1.71 5.47 -12.35
C PHE A 83 2.45 4.14 -12.12
N HIS A 84 3.72 4.02 -12.50
CA HIS A 84 4.49 2.78 -12.33
C HIS A 84 4.96 2.55 -10.89
N ASP A 85 5.04 3.62 -10.08
CA ASP A 85 5.39 3.55 -8.66
C ASP A 85 4.79 4.69 -7.82
N ILE A 86 4.82 4.51 -6.49
CA ILE A 86 4.24 5.47 -5.54
C ILE A 86 4.89 6.86 -5.59
N PHE A 87 6.20 6.97 -5.84
CA PHE A 87 6.89 8.24 -5.97
C PHE A 87 6.66 8.87 -7.34
N ALA A 88 6.47 8.08 -8.39
CA ALA A 88 6.04 8.58 -9.69
C ALA A 88 4.67 9.27 -9.56
N MET A 89 3.73 8.67 -8.81
CA MET A 89 2.41 9.28 -8.54
C MET A 89 2.53 10.55 -7.70
N VAL A 90 3.41 10.57 -6.70
CA VAL A 90 3.71 11.79 -5.92
C VAL A 90 4.28 12.89 -6.82
N LYS A 91 5.22 12.55 -7.72
CA LYS A 91 5.87 13.51 -8.62
C LYS A 91 4.88 14.21 -9.56
N ILE A 92 3.83 13.52 -10.00
CA ILE A 92 2.79 14.09 -10.86
C ILE A 92 1.61 14.69 -10.06
N GLY A 93 1.70 14.75 -8.73
CA GLY A 93 0.67 15.33 -7.86
C GLY A 93 -0.59 14.47 -7.72
N ARG A 94 -0.53 13.18 -8.04
CA ARG A 94 -1.65 12.21 -7.92
C ARG A 94 -1.60 11.39 -6.63
N ALA A 95 -0.57 11.58 -5.82
CA ALA A 95 -0.48 10.99 -4.50
C ALA A 95 0.33 11.86 -3.54
N GLU A 96 0.18 11.60 -2.26
CA GLU A 96 0.94 12.21 -1.17
C GLU A 96 1.40 11.11 -0.21
N ILE A 97 2.63 11.26 0.30
CA ILE A 97 3.16 10.42 1.37
C ILE A 97 3.28 11.28 2.62
N VAL A 98 2.62 10.86 3.69
CA VAL A 98 2.56 11.57 4.97
C VAL A 98 3.20 10.76 6.10
N GLY A 99 3.72 11.41 7.14
CA GLY A 99 4.28 10.76 8.32
C GLY A 99 5.78 10.41 8.21
N ASP A 100 6.19 9.26 8.74
CA ASP A 100 7.60 8.86 8.88
C ASP A 100 8.21 8.39 7.54
N MET A 101 8.77 9.34 6.80
CA MET A 101 9.42 9.08 5.51
C MET A 101 10.66 8.18 5.63
N LEU A 102 11.42 8.27 6.73
CA LEU A 102 12.62 7.45 6.93
C LEU A 102 12.24 5.97 7.07
N LEU A 103 11.17 5.69 7.81
CA LEU A 103 10.64 4.33 7.94
C LEU A 103 10.17 3.78 6.59
N LEU A 104 9.47 4.58 5.78
CA LEU A 104 9.09 4.19 4.43
C LEU A 104 10.33 3.87 3.59
N VAL A 105 11.33 4.76 3.54
CA VAL A 105 12.53 4.57 2.71
C VAL A 105 13.31 3.32 3.12
N LYS A 106 13.42 3.04 4.42
CA LYS A 106 14.06 1.81 4.93
C LYS A 106 13.34 0.52 4.50
N ASN A 107 12.02 0.59 4.27
CA ASN A 107 11.18 -0.55 3.90
C ASN A 107 10.56 -0.40 2.50
N LEU A 108 11.15 0.47 1.66
CA LEU A 108 10.49 0.96 0.45
C LEU A 108 10.19 -0.15 -0.53
N ARG A 109 11.17 -1.03 -0.75
CA ARG A 109 11.03 -2.17 -1.65
C ARG A 109 9.87 -3.06 -1.24
N PHE A 110 9.83 -3.44 0.04
CA PHE A 110 8.74 -4.25 0.60
C PHE A 110 7.38 -3.57 0.37
N PHE A 111 7.23 -2.31 0.75
CA PHE A 111 5.96 -1.61 0.64
C PHE A 111 5.49 -1.43 -0.81
N LYS A 112 6.40 -1.08 -1.74
CA LYS A 112 6.09 -0.96 -3.17
C LYS A 112 5.61 -2.28 -3.76
N GLU A 113 6.30 -3.38 -3.45
CA GLU A 113 5.94 -4.70 -3.97
C GLU A 113 4.61 -5.19 -3.39
N VAL A 114 4.34 -4.96 -2.09
CA VAL A 114 3.04 -5.27 -1.48
C VAL A 114 1.90 -4.52 -2.16
N LEU A 115 2.02 -3.20 -2.37
CA LEU A 115 0.98 -2.44 -3.08
C LEU A 115 0.81 -2.90 -4.53
N ALA A 116 1.90 -3.30 -5.18
CA ALA A 116 1.86 -3.79 -6.56
C ALA A 116 1.13 -5.14 -6.72
N LEU A 117 0.94 -5.92 -5.65
CA LEU A 117 0.12 -7.14 -5.68
C LEU A 117 -1.33 -6.88 -6.12
N GLY A 118 -1.82 -5.64 -5.99
CA GLY A 118 -3.13 -5.27 -6.53
C GLY A 118 -3.24 -5.43 -8.05
N ARG A 119 -2.10 -5.47 -8.77
CA ARG A 119 -2.05 -5.77 -10.22
C ARG A 119 -2.49 -7.20 -10.54
N GLU A 120 -2.33 -8.13 -9.60
CA GLU A 120 -2.70 -9.53 -9.78
C GLU A 120 -4.21 -9.77 -9.52
N GLY A 121 -4.86 -8.88 -8.78
CA GLY A 121 -6.30 -8.93 -8.46
C GLY A 121 -7.20 -8.23 -9.49
N VAL A 122 -6.65 -7.30 -10.27
CA VAL A 122 -7.36 -6.70 -11.42
C VAL A 122 -7.32 -7.70 -12.57
N ALA A 123 -8.31 -8.60 -12.63
CA ALA A 123 -8.55 -9.41 -13.81
C ALA A 123 -8.60 -8.50 -15.05
N ALA A 124 -7.86 -8.88 -16.09
CA ALA A 124 -7.73 -8.14 -17.35
C ALA A 124 -9.09 -7.93 -18.04
#